data_AF-A0AAN6GYQ5-F1
#
_entry.id   AF-A0AAN6GYQ5-F1
#
_cell.length_a   1.000
_cell.length_b   1.000
_cell.length_c   1.000
_cell.angle_alpha   90.00
_cell.angle_beta   90.00
_cell.angle_gamma   90.00
#
_symmetry.space_group_name_H-M   'P 1'
#
loop_
_entity.id
_entity.type
_entity.pdbx_description
1 polymer ?
#
loop_
_entity_poly.entity_id
_entity_poly.type
_entity_poly.pdbx_seq_one_letter_code
_entity_poly.pdbx_strand_id
1 'polypeptide(L)'
;MDSHHPPGEARLIAVLLITRSRSGPRLVFHYPSVPQATLPRTLANEAEDDASDLDSDAGAGDDEPDRMLSTHHPSAAPLGLDSNRGLKPDIDAGRDASSSSDDLLGYSVDSLERLLSPGAWAARKKFEICLDGITFLGHP
;
A
#
# COMPACT_ATOMS: atom_id res chain seq x y z
N MET A 1 -13.87 21.42 -36.24
CA MET A 1 -14.52 20.89 -35.02
C MET A 1 -13.41 20.68 -34.03
N ASP A 2 -13.12 21.73 -33.28
CA ASP A 2 -12.06 21.73 -32.28
C ASP A 2 -12.60 21.03 -31.04
N SER A 3 -12.16 19.80 -30.80
CA SER A 3 -12.52 19.02 -29.62
C SER A 3 -11.91 19.69 -28.39
N HIS A 4 -12.69 20.56 -27.76
CA HIS A 4 -12.34 21.24 -26.53
C HIS A 4 -12.35 20.21 -25.40
N HIS A 5 -11.20 19.57 -25.13
CA HIS A 5 -11.02 18.80 -23.91
C HIS A 5 -11.25 19.78 -22.74
N PRO A 6 -12.18 19.51 -21.80
CA PRO A 6 -12.28 20.34 -20.60
C PRO A 6 -10.91 20.30 -19.90
N PRO A 7 -10.40 21.42 -19.37
CA PRO A 7 -9.13 21.41 -18.65
C PRO A 7 -9.26 20.35 -17.54
N GLY A 8 -8.47 19.29 -17.66
CA GLY A 8 -8.44 18.23 -16.65
C GLY A 8 -8.16 18.85 -15.29
N GLU A 9 -8.93 18.46 -14.28
CA GLU A 9 -8.74 18.96 -12.92
C GLU A 9 -7.39 18.46 -12.40
N ALA A 10 -6.43 19.38 -12.24
CA ALA A 10 -5.16 19.06 -11.63
C ALA A 10 -5.35 18.90 -10.12
N ARG A 11 -5.08 17.72 -9.59
CA ARG A 11 -5.19 17.42 -8.15
C ARG A 11 -3.83 17.02 -7.58
N LEU A 12 -3.50 17.54 -6.40
CA LEU A 12 -2.34 17.11 -5.63
C LEU A 12 -2.60 15.71 -5.05
N ILE A 13 -1.74 14.74 -5.41
CA ILE A 13 -1.85 13.35 -4.96
C ILE A 13 -0.98 13.11 -3.72
N ALA A 14 0.29 13.52 -3.79
CA ALA A 14 1.26 13.30 -2.73
C ALA A 14 2.35 14.38 -2.75
N VAL A 15 3.03 14.55 -1.61
CA VAL A 15 4.26 15.31 -1.47
C VAL A 15 5.37 14.35 -1.08
N LEU A 16 6.50 14.41 -1.80
CA LEU A 16 7.68 13.58 -1.57
C LEU A 16 8.86 14.47 -1.21
N LEU A 17 9.63 14.08 -0.19
CA LEU A 17 10.91 14.70 0.12
C LEU A 17 12.03 13.71 -0.17
N ILE A 18 12.91 14.10 -1.09
CA ILE A 18 14.09 13.33 -1.46
C ILE A 18 15.32 14.14 -1.10
N THR A 19 16.26 13.52 -0.39
CA THR A 19 17.53 14.12 -0.02
C THR A 19 18.67 13.45 -0.76
N ARG A 20 19.74 14.19 -1.08
CA ARG A 20 20.96 13.62 -1.68
C ARG A 20 22.07 13.57 -0.64
N SER A 21 22.55 12.36 -0.36
CA SER A 21 23.70 12.13 0.51
C SER A 21 24.87 11.53 -0.29
N ARG A 22 25.99 11.20 0.38
CA ARG A 22 27.12 10.51 -0.26
C ARG A 22 26.73 9.14 -0.85
N SER A 23 25.72 8.47 -0.29
CA SER A 23 25.25 7.17 -0.79
C SER A 23 24.26 7.28 -1.95
N GLY A 24 23.88 8.50 -2.36
CA GLY A 24 22.88 8.73 -3.40
C GLY A 24 21.61 9.43 -2.91
N PRO A 25 20.61 9.58 -3.81
CA PRO A 25 19.29 10.08 -3.44
C PRO A 25 18.58 9.12 -2.48
N ARG A 26 17.77 9.67 -1.59
CA ARG A 26 17.01 8.94 -0.58
C ARG A 26 15.65 9.61 -0.37
N LEU A 27 14.56 8.90 -0.60
CA LEU A 27 13.22 9.32 -0.23
C LEU A 27 13.10 9.15 1.29
N VAL A 28 12.97 10.28 1.98
CA VAL A 28 13.00 10.33 3.46
C VAL A 28 11.64 10.65 4.06
N PHE A 29 10.70 11.12 3.24
CA PHE A 29 9.35 11.44 3.69
C PHE A 29 8.38 11.47 2.51
N HIS A 30 7.14 11.04 2.79
CA HIS A 30 6.00 11.20 1.90
C HIS A 30 4.73 11.54 2.69
N TYR A 31 3.86 12.32 2.08
CA TYR A 31 2.52 12.61 2.60
C TYR A 31 1.47 12.51 1.48
N PRO A 32 0.29 11.91 1.72
CA PRO A 32 -0.10 11.20 2.95
C PRO A 32 0.72 9.91 3.17
N SER A 33 0.67 9.32 4.36
CA SER A 33 1.44 8.10 4.68
C SER A 33 1.13 6.92 3.75
N VAL A 34 -0.07 6.90 3.16
CA VAL A 34 -0.48 5.96 2.12
C VAL A 34 -1.01 6.77 0.93
N PRO A 35 -0.16 7.17 -0.01
CA PRO A 35 -0.59 7.98 -1.14
C PRO A 35 -1.34 7.11 -2.16
N GLN A 36 -2.56 7.53 -2.48
CA GLN A 36 -3.46 6.84 -3.40
C GLN A 36 -3.35 7.48 -4.78
N ALA A 37 -2.74 6.79 -5.73
CA ALA A 37 -2.74 7.20 -7.13
C ALA A 37 -4.08 6.81 -7.75
N THR A 38 -4.96 7.79 -8.00
CA THR A 38 -6.12 7.56 -8.86
C THR A 38 -5.66 7.51 -10.32
N LEU A 39 -5.16 6.35 -10.75
CA LEU A 39 -4.78 6.15 -12.14
C LEU A 39 -6.05 5.97 -12.99
N PRO A 40 -6.25 6.77 -14.07
CA PRO A 40 -7.31 6.49 -15.02
C PRO A 40 -7.01 5.15 -15.70
N ARG A 41 -7.81 4.13 -15.35
CA ARG A 41 -7.75 2.79 -15.96
C ARG A 41 -8.25 2.85 -17.40
N THR A 42 -7.47 3.37 -18.34
CA THR A 42 -7.86 3.39 -19.76
C THR A 42 -7.23 2.24 -20.58
N LEU A 43 -6.58 1.27 -19.94
CA LEU A 43 -6.04 0.06 -20.60
C LEU A 43 -6.34 -1.24 -19.83
N ALA A 44 -7.48 -1.30 -19.14
CA ALA A 44 -8.07 -2.58 -18.77
C ALA A 44 -9.18 -2.84 -19.77
N ASN A 45 -8.90 -3.64 -20.80
CA ASN A 45 -9.90 -4.10 -21.75
C ASN A 45 -11.12 -4.66 -20.98
N GLU A 46 -12.25 -4.00 -21.19
CA GLU A 46 -13.61 -4.52 -21.35
C GLU A 46 -13.89 -5.91 -20.76
N ALA A 47 -14.33 -5.93 -19.50
CA ALA A 47 -15.26 -6.95 -19.01
C ALA A 47 -16.10 -6.35 -17.87
N GLU A 48 -17.27 -5.86 -18.29
CA GLU A 48 -18.59 -5.98 -17.66
C GLU A 48 -18.77 -5.55 -16.17
N ASP A 49 -19.58 -4.49 -16.04
CA ASP A 49 -20.74 -4.37 -15.14
C ASP A 49 -20.58 -4.85 -13.68
N ASP A 50 -20.43 -3.92 -12.74
CA ASP A 50 -21.26 -3.92 -11.51
C ASP A 50 -21.08 -2.60 -10.74
N ALA A 51 -22.19 -1.86 -10.58
CA ALA A 51 -22.26 -0.71 -9.71
C ALA A 51 -22.67 -1.20 -8.31
N SER A 52 -21.71 -1.26 -7.38
CA SER A 52 -22.04 -1.49 -5.98
C SER A 52 -21.76 -0.23 -5.15
N ASP A 53 -22.75 0.65 -5.10
CA ASP A 53 -22.97 1.53 -3.96
C ASP A 53 -23.29 0.63 -2.75
N LEU A 54 -22.42 0.61 -1.73
CA LEU A 54 -22.74 0.00 -0.44
C LEU A 54 -22.40 0.97 0.68
N ASP A 55 -23.43 1.74 1.01
CA ASP A 55 -23.62 2.43 2.28
C ASP A 55 -24.06 1.38 3.31
N SER A 56 -23.38 1.27 4.45
CA SER A 56 -23.85 0.48 5.60
C SER A 56 -23.19 0.94 6.90
N ASP A 57 -23.85 1.96 7.45
CA ASP A 57 -24.27 2.20 8.83
C ASP A 57 -23.68 1.35 9.99
N ALA A 58 -23.42 2.05 11.09
CA ALA A 58 -22.80 1.58 12.32
C ALA A 58 -23.78 0.86 13.25
N GLY A 59 -23.29 -0.16 13.97
CA GLY A 59 -24.03 -0.80 15.06
C GLY A 59 -23.09 -1.33 16.14
N ALA A 60 -23.06 -0.64 17.28
CA ALA A 60 -22.42 -1.09 18.53
C ALA A 60 -23.36 -2.04 19.30
N GLY A 61 -22.79 -3.02 20.00
CA GLY A 61 -23.52 -3.89 20.93
C GLY A 61 -22.57 -4.81 21.68
N ASP A 62 -22.23 -4.40 22.91
CA ASP A 62 -21.66 -5.24 23.96
C ASP A 62 -22.68 -6.30 24.41
N ASP A 63 -22.24 -7.50 24.83
CA ASP A 63 -22.73 -8.19 26.05
C ASP A 63 -22.11 -9.60 26.20
N GLU A 64 -21.52 -9.83 27.38
CA GLU A 64 -20.89 -11.06 27.90
C GLU A 64 -21.91 -11.86 28.72
N PRO A 65 -21.82 -13.20 28.79
CA PRO A 65 -22.11 -13.86 30.06
C PRO A 65 -21.24 -15.09 30.40
N ASP A 66 -20.41 -14.94 31.44
CA ASP A 66 -20.42 -15.64 32.73
C ASP A 66 -20.89 -17.14 32.82
N ARG A 67 -19.99 -17.96 33.40
CA ARG A 67 -20.18 -18.91 34.54
C ARG A 67 -20.48 -20.43 34.36
N MET A 68 -19.49 -21.19 34.87
CA MET A 68 -19.54 -22.15 36.01
C MET A 68 -19.57 -23.70 35.81
N LEU A 69 -18.49 -24.30 36.34
CA LEU A 69 -18.35 -25.50 37.22
C LEU A 69 -18.72 -26.92 36.72
N SER A 70 -17.73 -27.83 36.70
CA SER A 70 -17.55 -28.90 37.73
C SER A 70 -16.39 -29.85 37.35
N THR A 71 -15.31 -30.00 38.14
CA THR A 71 -15.06 -30.79 39.38
C THR A 71 -14.51 -32.23 39.13
N HIS A 72 -13.42 -32.56 39.86
CA HIS A 72 -12.80 -33.89 40.15
C HIS A 72 -11.76 -34.41 39.12
N HIS A 73 -10.58 -34.95 39.45
CA HIS A 73 -9.83 -35.33 40.67
C HIS A 73 -8.32 -35.54 40.25
N PRO A 74 -7.36 -36.04 41.07
CA PRO A 74 -6.01 -35.48 41.24
C PRO A 74 -4.89 -36.42 40.72
N SER A 75 -3.62 -36.04 40.94
CA SER A 75 -2.46 -36.91 41.25
C SER A 75 -1.21 -36.75 40.35
N ALA A 76 -0.20 -36.09 40.95
CA ALA A 76 1.25 -36.29 40.88
C ALA A 76 1.97 -36.86 39.61
N ALA A 77 2.68 -35.95 38.94
CA ALA A 77 4.11 -36.02 38.53
C ALA A 77 4.57 -37.06 37.45
N PRO A 78 5.82 -36.98 36.95
CA PRO A 78 6.14 -36.52 35.60
C PRO A 78 6.76 -37.61 34.70
N LEU A 79 7.18 -37.20 33.49
CA LEU A 79 8.04 -37.89 32.50
C LEU A 79 7.29 -38.57 31.34
N GLY A 80 7.67 -38.15 30.12
CA GLY A 80 7.20 -38.74 28.87
C GLY A 80 7.72 -37.94 27.68
N LEU A 81 8.92 -38.29 27.25
CA LEU A 81 9.58 -37.80 26.04
C LEU A 81 8.84 -38.33 24.79
N ASP A 82 9.05 -37.62 23.68
CA ASP A 82 8.97 -38.05 22.28
C ASP A 82 7.62 -38.49 21.64
N SER A 83 7.27 -37.79 20.56
CA SER A 83 7.24 -38.36 19.19
C SER A 83 6.21 -37.67 18.29
N ASN A 84 6.74 -36.77 17.45
CA ASN A 84 6.34 -36.48 16.07
C ASN A 84 4.92 -36.84 15.62
N ARG A 85 4.06 -35.82 15.48
CA ARG A 85 2.99 -35.76 14.48
C ARG A 85 2.58 -34.31 14.23
N GLY A 86 3.49 -33.57 13.59
CA GLY A 86 3.20 -32.23 13.06
C GLY A 86 2.45 -32.35 11.75
N LEU A 87 1.16 -32.04 11.81
CA LEU A 87 0.24 -31.91 10.68
C LEU A 87 0.80 -30.90 9.67
N LYS A 88 0.83 -31.28 8.39
CA LYS A 88 1.01 -30.35 7.27
C LYS A 88 -0.23 -29.44 7.20
N PRO A 89 -0.09 -28.11 7.22
CA PRO A 89 -1.10 -27.24 6.65
C PRO A 89 -0.76 -27.06 5.16
N ASP A 90 -1.49 -27.78 4.31
CA ASP A 90 -1.72 -27.36 2.93
C ASP A 90 -2.57 -26.08 3.01
N ILE A 91 -1.91 -24.91 3.02
CA ILE A 91 -2.59 -23.62 2.87
C ILE A 91 -2.11 -23.03 1.56
N ASP A 92 -3.07 -23.02 0.63
CA ASP A 92 -3.19 -22.16 -0.53
C ASP A 92 -2.40 -20.86 -0.37
N ALA A 93 -1.22 -20.79 -1.01
CA ALA A 93 -0.47 -19.55 -1.16
C ALA A 93 -1.17 -18.71 -2.25
N GLY A 94 -2.37 -18.24 -1.90
CA GLY A 94 -3.02 -17.11 -2.53
C GLY A 94 -2.06 -15.93 -2.42
N ARG A 95 -1.23 -15.80 -3.47
CA ARG A 95 -0.35 -14.68 -3.81
C ARG A 95 -0.36 -13.61 -2.75
N ASP A 96 0.59 -13.74 -1.84
CA ASP A 96 0.86 -12.82 -0.76
C ASP A 96 0.90 -11.40 -1.32
N ALA A 97 -0.24 -10.69 -1.25
CA ALA A 97 -0.30 -9.25 -1.40
C ALA A 97 0.26 -8.64 -0.10
N SER A 98 1.47 -9.05 0.28
CA SER A 98 2.32 -8.25 1.12
C SER A 98 2.60 -7.01 0.28
N SER A 99 1.81 -5.97 0.48
CA SER A 99 2.12 -4.60 0.07
C SER A 99 3.56 -4.33 0.47
N SER A 100 4.48 -4.53 -0.47
CA SER A 100 5.90 -4.24 -0.32
C SER A 100 5.93 -2.79 0.12
N SER A 101 6.31 -2.54 1.37
CA SER A 101 6.37 -1.17 1.93
C SER A 101 7.35 -0.27 1.17
N ASP A 102 8.00 -0.83 0.14
CA ASP A 102 8.90 -0.20 -0.82
C ASP A 102 8.20 0.34 -2.08
N ASP A 103 6.90 0.14 -2.28
CA ASP A 103 6.17 0.67 -3.44
C ASP A 103 5.31 1.87 -3.07
N LEU A 104 5.46 2.96 -3.83
CA LEU A 104 4.78 4.24 -3.66
C LEU A 104 4.16 4.68 -4.97
N LEU A 105 2.84 4.98 -4.97
CA LEU A 105 2.08 5.33 -6.18
C LEU A 105 2.16 4.24 -7.27
N GLY A 106 2.41 2.99 -6.90
CA GLY A 106 2.61 1.88 -7.83
C GLY A 106 4.03 1.73 -8.38
N TYR A 107 4.99 2.50 -7.88
CA TYR A 107 6.40 2.42 -8.28
C TYR A 107 7.30 2.09 -7.10
N SER A 108 8.34 1.30 -7.33
CA SER A 108 9.40 1.10 -6.35
C SER A 108 10.01 2.44 -5.93
N VAL A 109 10.24 2.63 -4.64
CA VAL A 109 10.88 3.81 -4.05
C VAL A 109 12.25 4.08 -4.70
N ASP A 110 13.08 3.06 -4.93
CA ASP A 110 14.39 3.19 -5.58
C ASP A 110 14.31 3.85 -6.97
N SER A 111 13.27 3.52 -7.74
CA SER A 111 13.06 4.09 -9.07
C SER A 111 12.64 5.56 -8.97
N LEU A 112 11.74 5.89 -8.04
CA LEU A 112 11.34 7.27 -7.78
C LEU A 112 12.52 8.12 -7.29
N GLU A 113 13.35 7.61 -6.38
CA GLU A 113 14.55 8.30 -5.89
C GLU A 113 15.48 8.70 -7.03
N ARG A 114 15.74 7.78 -7.97
CA ARG A 114 16.62 8.03 -9.12
C ARG A 114 15.99 9.00 -10.12
N LEU A 115 14.70 8.84 -10.39
CA LEU A 115 13.99 9.63 -11.39
C LEU A 115 13.74 11.08 -10.94
N LEU A 116 13.33 11.24 -9.68
CA LEU A 116 12.97 12.54 -9.09
C LEU A 116 14.19 13.26 -8.47
N SER A 117 15.39 12.69 -8.58
CA SER A 117 16.66 13.34 -8.22
C SER A 117 17.54 13.58 -9.44
N PRO A 118 17.10 14.39 -10.42
CA PRO A 118 17.88 14.65 -11.61
C PRO A 118 19.27 15.22 -11.26
N GLY A 119 20.23 14.95 -12.14
CA GLY A 119 21.63 15.40 -11.98
C GLY A 119 21.80 16.91 -12.12
N ALA A 120 23.05 17.35 -12.31
CA ALA A 120 23.42 18.77 -12.35
C ALA A 120 22.64 19.63 -13.37
N TRP A 121 22.04 19.01 -14.39
CA TRP A 121 21.24 19.72 -15.40
C TRP A 121 19.97 20.37 -14.84
N ALA A 122 19.42 19.83 -13.75
CA ALA A 122 18.22 20.34 -13.08
C ALA A 122 18.55 21.20 -11.84
N ALA A 123 19.82 21.42 -11.53
CA ALA A 123 20.21 22.20 -10.36
C ALA A 123 19.61 23.61 -10.42
N ARG A 124 18.84 23.98 -9.38
CA ARG A 124 18.11 25.27 -9.29
C ARG A 124 17.14 25.52 -10.44
N LYS A 125 16.67 24.47 -11.10
CA LYS A 125 15.64 24.54 -12.15
C LYS A 125 14.47 23.67 -11.77
N LYS A 126 13.26 24.15 -12.07
CA LYS A 126 12.06 23.33 -11.91
C LYS A 126 12.06 22.24 -12.98
N PHE A 127 11.60 21.06 -12.62
CA PHE A 127 11.37 19.96 -13.55
C PHE A 127 9.96 19.42 -13.41
N GLU A 128 9.49 18.81 -14.49
CA GLU A 128 8.21 18.13 -14.59
C GLU A 128 8.43 16.79 -15.29
N ILE A 129 7.90 15.71 -14.71
CA ILE A 129 7.99 14.35 -15.25
C ILE A 129 6.60 13.73 -15.19
N CYS A 130 6.08 13.30 -16.35
CA CYS A 130 4.80 12.60 -16.45
C CYS A 130 5.03 11.09 -16.53
N LEU A 131 4.36 10.33 -15.66
CA LEU A 131 4.40 8.86 -15.59
C LEU A 131 3.00 8.34 -15.35
N ASP A 132 2.49 7.52 -16.27
CA ASP A 132 1.19 6.85 -16.18
C ASP A 132 0.02 7.78 -15.77
N GLY A 133 0.04 9.03 -16.23
CA GLY A 133 -1.00 10.02 -15.91
C GLY A 133 -0.79 10.77 -14.58
N ILE A 134 0.29 10.49 -13.85
CA ILE A 134 0.76 11.29 -12.71
C ILE A 134 1.86 12.24 -13.18
N THR A 135 1.72 13.51 -12.82
CA THR A 135 2.76 14.52 -13.07
C THR A 135 3.53 14.81 -11.78
N PHE A 136 4.82 14.51 -11.77
CA PHE A 136 5.74 14.87 -10.70
C PHE A 136 6.37 16.22 -10.99
N LEU A 137 6.27 17.14 -10.03
CA LEU A 137 6.88 18.47 -10.08
C LEU A 137 7.96 18.57 -9.00
N GLY A 138 9.13 19.08 -9.36
CA GLY A 138 10.24 19.21 -8.42
C GLY A 138 11.17 20.39 -8.67
N HIS A 139 11.92 20.76 -7.64
CA HIS A 139 12.96 21.79 -7.68
C HIS A 139 14.12 21.38 -6.75
N PRO A 140 15.13 20.66 -7.27
CA PRO A 140 16.18 20.02 -6.48
C PRO A 140 17.34 20.96 -6.12
#